data_AF-A0A1L8WPM3-F1
#
_entry.id   AF-A0A1L8WPM3-F1
#
_cell.length_a   1.000
_cell.length_b   1.000
_cell.length_c   1.000
_cell.angle_alpha   90.00
_cell.angle_beta   90.00
_cell.angle_gamma   90.00
#
_symmetry.space_group_name_H-M   'P 1'
#
loop_
_entity.id
_entity.type
_entity.pdbx_description
1 polymer ?
#
loop_
_entity_poly.entity_id
_entity_poly.type
_entity_poly.pdbx_seq_one_letter_code
_entity_poly.pdbx_strand_id
1 'polypeptide(L)'
;MQMIKENVLIYGLEKARWKYTRSLIKENPNIKKMPLFIDDYNDGVTWLLEKEIAQKKKEPSQKSCWDSTENFSEFIEKMPIMMKERLNFPLWSAYFSHFQNKPKNQLQKIYQFQLQEINKNQKNKFNVNNINTYLHVKRGCKIGLEMAKSIANLKIYFVLDGLDFKSVVFKDTKRFKKSYTGIELRYVYRNWEELKDKVVFIKQKKQVEAPWKQEPKLWDAYIPKSHQQKKECMLQKENDSKRLCSQVFFNEKIGNVKKKISHNLRKKSKNLENQKMINSLSMEGLKASEKEMITTKNDTTVKEKRRFVNLVKFTRNDSYHVAHVAKSSEKLKKEKVSCFSLASYSRD
;
A
#
# COMPACT_ATOMS: atom_id res chain seq x y z
N MET A 1 23.59 -43.24 26.62
CA MET A 1 22.86 -42.85 25.39
C MET A 1 21.90 -41.72 25.76
N GLN A 2 22.26 -40.48 25.46
CA GLN A 2 21.51 -39.29 25.88
C GLN A 2 20.33 -39.11 24.92
N MET A 3 19.09 -39.35 25.38
CA MET A 3 17.91 -39.06 24.57
C MET A 3 17.91 -37.58 24.22
N ILE A 4 18.19 -37.26 22.95
CA ILE A 4 17.91 -35.94 22.42
C ILE A 4 16.39 -35.78 22.51
N LYS A 5 15.93 -35.08 23.54
CA LYS A 5 14.53 -34.75 23.75
C LYS A 5 14.14 -33.80 22.61
N GLU A 6 13.55 -34.35 21.55
CA GLU A 6 13.08 -33.56 20.42
C GLU A 6 12.02 -32.56 20.88
N ASN A 7 12.16 -31.31 20.45
CA ASN A 7 11.13 -30.30 20.60
C ASN A 7 10.15 -30.44 19.43
N VAL A 8 8.86 -30.32 19.71
CA VAL A 8 7.80 -30.46 18.71
C VAL A 8 6.91 -29.22 18.74
N LEU A 9 6.62 -28.68 17.55
CA LEU A 9 5.52 -27.74 17.35
C LEU A 9 4.47 -28.33 16.41
N ILE A 10 3.21 -28.21 16.80
CA ILE A 10 2.06 -28.75 16.07
C ILE A 10 1.32 -27.63 15.36
N TYR A 11 1.22 -27.75 14.05
CA TYR A 11 0.51 -26.84 13.16
C TYR A 11 -0.72 -27.54 12.57
N GLY A 12 -1.70 -26.76 12.14
CA GLY A 12 -2.95 -27.29 11.58
C GLY A 12 -4.17 -26.49 12.04
N LEU A 13 -5.34 -26.86 11.53
CA LEU A 13 -6.60 -26.28 12.02
C LEU A 13 -6.78 -26.62 13.50
N GLU A 14 -7.31 -25.68 14.28
CA GLU A 14 -7.41 -25.78 15.73
C GLU A 14 -8.04 -27.10 16.22
N LYS A 15 -9.21 -27.45 15.68
CA LYS A 15 -9.90 -28.71 16.03
C LYS A 15 -9.09 -29.95 15.66
N ALA A 16 -8.40 -29.91 14.52
CA ALA A 16 -7.62 -31.03 13.99
C ALA A 16 -6.35 -31.27 14.82
N ARG A 17 -5.57 -30.21 15.09
CA ARG A 17 -4.38 -30.29 15.93
C ARG A 17 -4.73 -30.75 17.35
N TRP A 18 -5.82 -30.25 17.94
CA TRP A 18 -6.26 -30.71 19.26
C TRP A 18 -6.63 -32.18 19.28
N LYS A 19 -7.32 -32.68 18.25
CA LYS A 19 -7.66 -34.11 18.12
C LYS A 19 -6.39 -34.96 18.04
N TYR A 20 -5.38 -34.51 17.29
CA TYR A 20 -4.10 -35.20 17.17
C TYR A 20 -3.29 -35.17 18.49
N THR A 21 -3.19 -34.01 19.15
CA THR A 21 -2.52 -33.87 20.44
C THR A 21 -3.16 -34.77 21.51
N ARG A 22 -4.49 -34.93 21.51
CA ARG A 22 -5.16 -35.86 22.43
C ARG A 22 -4.73 -37.31 22.24
N SER A 23 -4.46 -37.77 21.01
CA SER A 23 -3.87 -39.11 20.81
C SER A 23 -2.46 -39.19 21.37
N LEU A 24 -1.62 -38.19 21.11
CA LEU A 24 -0.26 -38.15 21.64
C LEU A 24 -0.24 -38.16 23.18
N ILE A 25 -1.12 -37.41 23.84
CA ILE A 25 -1.23 -37.39 25.30
C ILE A 25 -1.65 -38.76 25.87
N LYS A 26 -2.50 -39.51 25.16
CA LYS A 26 -2.87 -40.87 25.59
C LYS A 26 -1.69 -41.82 25.54
N GLU A 27 -0.83 -41.68 24.52
CA GLU A 27 0.38 -42.49 24.35
C GLU A 27 1.49 -42.05 25.33
N ASN A 28 1.61 -40.76 25.60
CA ASN A 28 2.58 -40.19 26.52
C ASN A 28 1.99 -39.00 27.31
N PRO A 29 1.52 -39.21 28.55
CA PRO A 29 0.90 -38.18 29.38
C PRO A 29 1.78 -36.95 29.65
N ASN A 30 3.11 -37.07 29.58
CA ASN A 30 4.03 -35.95 29.80
C ASN A 30 3.90 -34.85 28.74
N ILE A 31 3.40 -35.18 27.55
CA ILE A 31 3.15 -34.25 26.45
C ILE A 31 2.17 -33.15 26.87
N LYS A 32 1.23 -33.44 27.79
CA LYS A 32 0.25 -32.47 28.28
C LYS A 32 0.89 -31.23 28.93
N LYS A 33 2.11 -31.35 29.44
CA LYS A 33 2.84 -30.26 30.12
C LYS A 33 3.74 -29.47 29.17
N MET A 34 3.81 -29.84 27.89
CA MET A 34 4.70 -29.21 26.92
C MET A 34 3.96 -28.13 26.10
N PRO A 35 4.58 -26.99 25.81
CA PRO A 35 4.03 -26.00 24.88
C PRO A 35 4.24 -26.46 23.44
N LEU A 36 3.24 -27.13 22.91
CA LEU A 36 3.28 -27.76 21.59
C LEU A 36 2.78 -26.84 20.49
N PHE A 37 2.14 -25.72 20.82
CA PHE A 37 1.56 -24.83 19.84
C PHE A 37 2.36 -23.54 19.77
N ILE A 38 2.56 -23.01 18.56
CA ILE A 38 3.18 -21.69 18.39
C ILE A 38 2.33 -20.58 19.04
N ASP A 39 1.03 -20.83 19.17
CA ASP A 39 0.06 -19.97 19.84
C ASP A 39 0.43 -19.74 21.30
N ASP A 40 0.93 -20.77 22.01
CA ASP A 40 1.37 -20.64 23.40
C ASP A 40 2.44 -19.54 23.54
N TYR A 41 3.36 -19.47 22.57
CA TYR A 41 4.43 -18.47 22.54
C TYR A 41 3.91 -17.08 22.13
N ASN A 42 2.95 -16.99 21.21
CA ASN A 42 2.27 -15.73 20.84
C ASN A 42 1.50 -15.17 22.04
N ASP A 43 0.76 -16.01 22.73
CA ASP A 43 -0.05 -15.65 23.88
C ASP A 43 0.83 -15.20 25.05
N GLY A 44 2.02 -15.79 25.21
CA GLY A 44 3.02 -15.33 26.17
C GLY A 44 3.46 -13.87 25.93
N VAL A 45 3.71 -13.49 24.67
CA VAL A 45 4.04 -12.08 24.33
C VAL A 45 2.83 -11.17 24.55
N THR A 46 1.64 -11.61 24.14
CA THR A 46 0.38 -10.88 24.34
C THR A 46 0.16 -10.55 25.80
N TRP A 47 0.24 -11.58 26.65
CA TRP A 47 0.01 -11.48 28.07
C TRP A 47 0.97 -10.49 28.76
N LEU A 48 2.26 -10.53 28.41
CA LEU A 48 3.24 -9.57 28.95
C LEU A 48 2.86 -8.13 28.62
N LEU A 49 2.49 -7.88 27.36
CA LEU A 49 2.14 -6.55 26.88
C LEU A 49 0.84 -6.04 27.52
N GLU A 50 -0.18 -6.90 27.64
CA GLU A 50 -1.44 -6.58 28.30
C GLU A 50 -1.26 -6.32 29.79
N LYS A 51 -0.38 -7.08 30.46
CA LYS A 51 -0.03 -6.87 31.86
C LYS A 51 0.58 -5.48 32.07
N GLU A 52 1.50 -5.05 31.22
CA GLU A 52 2.07 -3.70 31.27
C GLU A 52 1.02 -2.60 31.11
N ILE A 53 0.06 -2.80 30.20
CA ILE A 53 -1.06 -1.84 30.05
C ILE A 53 -1.92 -1.82 31.31
N ALA A 54 -2.26 -2.98 31.86
CA ALA A 54 -3.07 -3.07 33.07
C ALA A 54 -2.37 -2.40 34.26
N GLN A 55 -1.05 -2.57 34.39
CA GLN A 55 -0.25 -1.92 35.42
C GLN A 55 -0.25 -0.39 35.24
N LYS A 56 0.00 0.11 34.03
CA LYS A 56 -0.07 1.55 33.73
C LYS A 56 -1.43 2.17 34.05
N LYS A 57 -2.53 1.43 33.86
CA LYS A 57 -3.88 1.90 34.22
C LYS A 57 -4.08 1.99 35.74
N LYS A 58 -3.54 1.04 36.49
CA LYS A 58 -3.63 1.01 37.95
C LYS A 58 -2.74 2.07 38.61
N GLU A 59 -1.54 2.24 38.08
CA GLU A 59 -0.51 3.13 38.64
C GLU A 59 0.06 4.05 37.55
N PRO A 60 -0.68 5.10 37.13
CA PRO A 60 -0.29 5.95 36.00
C PRO A 60 1.01 6.74 36.21
N SER A 61 1.43 6.93 37.46
CA SER A 61 2.69 7.60 37.81
C SER A 61 3.92 6.70 37.69
N GLN A 62 3.75 5.38 37.62
CA GLN A 62 4.86 4.45 37.48
C GLN A 62 5.36 4.39 36.03
N LYS A 63 6.68 4.35 35.85
CA LYS A 63 7.32 4.16 34.54
C LYS A 63 6.79 2.87 33.88
N SER A 64 6.28 2.99 32.67
CA SER A 64 5.75 1.89 31.85
C SER A 64 6.52 1.76 30.53
N CYS A 65 6.54 0.55 29.97
CA CYS A 65 7.07 0.32 28.63
C CYS A 65 6.32 1.11 27.54
N TRP A 66 5.10 1.56 27.82
CA TRP A 66 4.27 2.31 26.89
C TRP A 66 4.44 3.84 26.98
N ASP A 67 5.42 4.35 27.74
CA ASP A 67 5.64 5.80 27.86
C ASP A 67 6.52 6.36 26.73
N SER A 68 7.45 5.56 26.22
CA SER A 68 8.41 6.00 25.21
C SER A 68 8.91 4.82 24.38
N THR A 69 9.58 5.15 23.28
CA THR A 69 10.18 4.15 22.40
C THR A 69 11.35 3.45 23.09
N GLU A 70 12.07 4.19 23.92
CA GLU A 70 13.21 3.75 24.72
C GLU A 70 12.75 2.78 25.81
N ASN A 71 11.70 3.14 26.57
CA ASN A 71 11.13 2.25 27.60
C ASN A 71 10.60 0.95 26.98
N PHE A 72 10.00 1.02 25.80
CA PHE A 72 9.52 -0.17 25.10
C PHE A 72 10.68 -1.09 24.68
N SER A 73 11.80 -0.52 24.21
CA SER A 73 13.01 -1.28 23.89
C SER A 73 13.61 -1.94 25.13
N GLU A 74 13.77 -1.20 26.23
CA GLU A 74 14.25 -1.74 27.52
C GLU A 74 13.37 -2.91 27.99
N PHE A 75 12.05 -2.80 27.80
CA PHE A 75 11.10 -3.86 28.15
C PHE A 75 11.26 -5.10 27.26
N ILE A 76 11.39 -4.91 25.94
CA ILE A 76 11.66 -6.00 24.99
C ILE A 76 12.93 -6.77 25.37
N GLU A 77 13.99 -6.08 25.76
CA GLU A 77 15.26 -6.72 26.16
C GLU A 77 15.12 -7.60 27.40
N LYS A 78 14.20 -7.25 28.32
CA LYS A 78 13.93 -8.00 29.54
C LYS A 78 12.96 -9.17 29.34
N MET A 79 12.14 -9.16 28.29
CA MET A 79 11.12 -10.19 28.04
C MET A 79 11.65 -11.65 28.07
N PRO A 80 12.83 -11.98 27.50
CA PRO A 80 13.38 -13.34 27.57
C PRO A 80 13.53 -13.85 29.00
N ILE A 81 13.93 -12.97 29.93
CA ILE A 81 14.18 -13.30 31.34
C ILE A 81 12.84 -13.47 32.07
N MET A 82 11.92 -12.51 31.90
CA MET A 82 10.62 -12.48 32.58
C MET A 82 9.78 -13.75 32.34
N MET A 83 9.92 -14.36 31.17
CA MET A 83 9.14 -15.53 30.77
C MET A 83 9.81 -16.85 31.11
N LYS A 84 11.15 -16.88 31.17
CA LYS A 84 11.90 -18.05 31.63
C LYS A 84 11.52 -18.43 33.06
N GLU A 85 11.22 -17.44 33.90
CA GLU A 85 10.82 -17.63 35.30
C GLU A 85 9.37 -18.13 35.46
N ARG A 86 8.51 -17.90 34.45
CA ARG A 86 7.08 -18.20 34.54
C ARG A 86 6.64 -19.42 33.74
N LEU A 87 7.23 -19.62 32.57
CA LEU A 87 6.80 -20.61 31.61
C LEU A 87 7.98 -21.52 31.30
N ASN A 88 7.79 -22.82 31.54
CA ASN A 88 8.75 -23.85 31.15
C ASN A 88 8.71 -24.08 29.63
N PHE A 89 8.98 -23.02 28.87
CA PHE A 89 8.87 -22.98 27.41
C PHE A 89 10.26 -23.17 26.80
N PRO A 90 10.61 -24.39 26.35
CA PRO A 90 11.98 -24.73 25.98
C PRO A 90 12.50 -23.94 24.77
N LEU A 91 11.60 -23.41 23.93
CA LEU A 91 11.95 -22.63 22.74
C LEU A 91 11.82 -21.12 22.94
N TRP A 92 11.52 -20.63 24.15
CA TRP A 92 11.18 -19.21 24.36
C TRP A 92 12.28 -18.25 23.87
N SER A 93 13.52 -18.49 24.28
CA SER A 93 14.66 -17.65 23.88
C SER A 93 14.86 -17.64 22.36
N ALA A 94 14.73 -18.80 21.72
CA ALA A 94 14.87 -18.91 20.26
C ALA A 94 13.71 -18.22 19.52
N TYR A 95 12.49 -18.40 20.01
CA TYR A 95 11.29 -17.74 19.48
C TYR A 95 11.44 -16.23 19.53
N PHE A 96 11.88 -15.70 20.67
CA PHE A 96 12.08 -14.28 20.84
C PHE A 96 13.21 -13.73 19.96
N SER A 97 14.35 -14.43 19.90
CA SER A 97 15.47 -14.04 19.04
C SER A 97 15.03 -13.92 17.57
N HIS A 98 14.31 -14.92 17.04
CA HIS A 98 13.80 -14.87 15.67
C HIS A 98 12.80 -13.74 15.41
N PHE A 99 12.05 -13.32 16.44
CA PHE A 99 11.20 -12.13 16.38
C PHE A 99 12.03 -10.85 16.17
N GLN A 100 13.13 -10.69 16.89
CA GLN A 100 13.92 -9.45 16.86
C GLN A 100 14.95 -9.39 15.71
N ASN A 101 15.46 -10.54 15.24
CA ASN A 101 16.53 -10.60 14.23
C ASN A 101 16.12 -10.02 12.87
N LYS A 102 14.84 -10.13 12.51
CA LYS A 102 14.33 -9.59 11.24
C LYS A 102 13.73 -8.21 11.50
N PRO A 103 14.20 -7.12 10.83
CA PRO A 103 13.68 -5.77 11.04
C PRO A 103 12.16 -5.69 10.93
N LYS A 104 11.58 -6.37 9.94
CA LYS A 104 10.13 -6.41 9.75
C LYS A 104 9.37 -7.24 10.79
N ASN A 105 10.01 -7.89 11.75
CA ASN A 105 9.37 -8.71 12.77
C ASN A 105 9.55 -8.14 14.19
N GLN A 106 10.51 -7.22 14.37
CA GLN A 106 10.78 -6.57 15.65
C GLN A 106 9.49 -6.06 16.31
N LEU A 107 9.31 -6.40 17.58
CA LEU A 107 8.10 -6.03 18.34
C LEU A 107 7.95 -4.51 18.39
N GLN A 108 9.04 -3.77 18.58
CA GLN A 108 9.05 -2.31 18.54
C GLN A 108 8.40 -1.76 17.25
N LYS A 109 8.75 -2.31 16.09
CA LYS A 109 8.14 -1.92 14.79
C LYS A 109 6.70 -2.40 14.63
N ILE A 110 6.34 -3.54 15.22
CA ILE A 110 4.94 -4.02 15.22
C ILE A 110 4.06 -3.02 15.98
N TYR A 111 4.53 -2.57 17.15
CA TYR A 111 3.77 -1.79 18.11
C TYR A 111 3.99 -0.28 18.01
N GLN A 112 4.86 0.19 17.12
CA GLN A 112 5.21 1.61 16.96
C GLN A 112 3.99 2.52 16.83
N PHE A 113 3.02 2.14 15.99
CA PHE A 113 1.79 2.92 15.82
C PHE A 113 0.99 3.03 17.12
N GLN A 114 0.84 1.92 17.84
CA GLN A 114 0.10 1.93 19.11
C GLN A 114 0.82 2.74 20.18
N LEU A 115 2.15 2.65 20.24
CA LEU A 115 2.96 3.47 21.13
C LEU A 115 2.78 4.96 20.85
N GLN A 116 2.78 5.36 19.58
CA GLN A 116 2.53 6.75 19.17
C GLN A 116 1.12 7.21 19.57
N GLU A 117 0.10 6.39 19.32
CA GLU A 117 -1.28 6.72 19.67
C GLU A 117 -1.49 6.81 21.18
N ILE A 118 -0.88 5.90 21.95
CA ILE A 118 -0.87 5.96 23.41
C ILE A 118 -0.27 7.29 23.88
N ASN A 119 0.89 7.68 23.35
CA ASN A 119 1.60 8.89 23.78
C ASN A 119 0.88 10.18 23.40
N LYS A 120 0.23 10.23 22.24
CA LYS A 120 -0.64 11.37 21.87
C LYS A 120 -1.83 11.50 22.83
N ASN A 121 -2.43 10.37 23.20
CA ASN A 121 -3.61 10.31 24.07
C ASN A 121 -3.29 10.44 25.56
N GLN A 122 -2.02 10.45 25.99
CA GLN A 122 -1.70 10.78 27.38
C GLN A 122 -2.17 12.20 27.78
N LYS A 123 -2.35 13.10 26.81
CA LYS A 123 -2.99 14.42 27.02
C LYS A 123 -4.51 14.34 27.24
N ASN A 124 -5.17 13.24 26.87
CA ASN A 124 -6.62 13.00 26.99
C ASN A 124 -6.87 11.54 27.39
N LYS A 125 -6.97 11.25 28.70
CA LYS A 125 -7.39 9.96 29.33
C LYS A 125 -7.07 8.69 28.52
N PHE A 126 -6.04 7.95 28.95
CA PHE A 126 -5.61 6.66 28.40
C PHE A 126 -6.79 5.68 28.15
N ASN A 127 -7.33 5.66 26.92
CA ASN A 127 -8.51 4.86 26.55
C ASN A 127 -8.15 3.69 25.61
N VAL A 128 -6.94 3.13 25.75
CA VAL A 128 -6.58 1.90 25.04
C VAL A 128 -7.13 0.73 25.85
N ASN A 129 -8.32 0.26 25.46
CA ASN A 129 -8.93 -0.89 26.10
C ASN A 129 -8.22 -2.20 25.73
N ASN A 130 -7.72 -2.33 24.51
CA ASN A 130 -7.03 -3.54 24.03
C ASN A 130 -5.84 -3.23 23.11
N ILE A 131 -4.80 -4.07 23.18
CA ILE A 131 -3.66 -4.04 22.26
C ILE A 131 -4.05 -4.72 20.97
N ASN A 132 -3.74 -4.12 19.82
CA ASN A 132 -3.85 -4.79 18.53
C ASN A 132 -2.73 -5.83 18.36
N THR A 133 -3.07 -7.07 18.65
CA THR A 133 -2.16 -8.21 18.60
C THR A 133 -2.06 -8.87 17.23
N TYR A 134 -2.95 -8.54 16.30
CA TYR A 134 -3.09 -9.24 15.02
C TYR A 134 -1.76 -9.38 14.26
N LEU A 135 -0.99 -8.28 14.15
CA LEU A 135 0.24 -8.29 13.36
C LEU A 135 1.36 -9.10 14.02
N HIS A 136 1.44 -9.11 15.36
CA HIS A 136 2.41 -9.95 16.06
C HIS A 136 2.05 -11.42 15.88
N VAL A 137 0.79 -11.82 16.10
CA VAL A 137 0.36 -13.23 16.03
C VAL A 137 0.65 -13.77 14.63
N LYS A 138 0.24 -13.01 13.62
CA LYS A 138 0.48 -13.34 12.21
C LYS A 138 1.95 -13.52 11.87
N ARG A 139 2.85 -12.75 12.51
CA ARG A 139 4.30 -12.88 12.32
C ARG A 139 4.84 -14.07 13.12
N GLY A 140 4.40 -14.26 14.36
CA GLY A 140 4.84 -15.33 15.25
C GLY A 140 4.46 -16.73 14.78
N CYS A 141 3.29 -16.89 14.16
CA CYS A 141 2.91 -18.12 13.44
C CYS A 141 3.97 -18.57 12.40
N LYS A 142 4.72 -17.62 11.80
CA LYS A 142 5.82 -17.96 10.88
C LYS A 142 7.16 -18.12 11.58
N ILE A 143 7.34 -17.47 12.73
CA ILE A 143 8.56 -17.59 13.52
C ILE A 143 8.80 -19.04 13.94
N GLY A 144 7.76 -19.79 14.32
CA GLY A 144 7.95 -21.21 14.64
C GLY A 144 8.46 -22.06 13.48
N LEU A 145 8.07 -21.75 12.24
CA LEU A 145 8.61 -22.40 11.05
C LEU A 145 10.04 -21.95 10.76
N GLU A 146 10.39 -20.69 11.02
CA GLU A 146 11.75 -20.17 10.88
C GLU A 146 12.69 -20.78 11.92
N MET A 147 12.23 -20.95 13.16
CA MET A 147 12.99 -21.64 14.22
C MET A 147 13.37 -23.06 13.81
N ALA A 148 12.46 -23.79 13.17
CA ALA A 148 12.72 -25.17 12.74
C ALA A 148 13.86 -25.28 11.72
N LYS A 149 14.12 -24.21 10.94
CA LYS A 149 15.27 -24.15 10.03
C LYS A 149 16.61 -24.10 10.79
N SER A 150 16.66 -23.37 11.91
CA SER A 150 17.90 -23.14 12.67
C SER A 150 18.12 -24.11 13.82
N ILE A 151 17.06 -24.69 14.38
CA ILE A 151 17.14 -25.54 15.57
C ILE A 151 17.17 -27.01 15.14
N ALA A 152 18.28 -27.69 15.40
CA ALA A 152 18.51 -29.06 14.95
C ALA A 152 17.43 -30.03 15.46
N ASN A 153 17.10 -29.96 16.75
CA ASN A 153 16.17 -30.85 17.44
C ASN A 153 14.72 -30.33 17.49
N LEU A 154 14.32 -29.43 16.59
CA LEU A 154 12.94 -28.96 16.47
C LEU A 154 12.25 -29.58 15.25
N LYS A 155 11.16 -30.32 15.50
CA LYS A 155 10.29 -30.90 14.48
C LYS A 155 8.96 -30.17 14.43
N ILE A 156 8.42 -30.04 13.22
CA ILE A 156 7.09 -29.49 12.96
C ILE A 156 6.17 -30.63 12.57
N TYR A 157 5.07 -30.79 13.29
CA TYR A 157 4.03 -31.75 12.96
C TYR A 157 2.85 -30.98 12.37
N PHE A 158 2.65 -31.10 11.07
CA PHE A 158 1.62 -30.34 10.35
C PHE A 158 0.40 -31.22 10.09
N VAL A 159 -0.67 -31.01 10.85
CA VAL A 159 -1.93 -31.73 10.73
C VAL A 159 -2.76 -31.18 9.57
N LEU A 160 -3.03 -32.05 8.60
CA LEU A 160 -3.72 -31.72 7.34
C LEU A 160 -5.24 -31.94 7.39
N ASP A 161 -5.75 -32.58 8.45
CA ASP A 161 -7.18 -32.90 8.57
C ASP A 161 -8.07 -31.65 8.51
N GLY A 162 -9.07 -31.69 7.62
CA GLY A 162 -10.02 -30.59 7.41
C GLY A 162 -9.53 -29.45 6.52
N LEU A 163 -8.29 -29.51 6.00
CA LEU A 163 -7.80 -28.52 5.04
C LEU A 163 -8.32 -28.78 3.63
N ASP A 164 -8.94 -27.75 3.05
CA ASP A 164 -9.22 -27.65 1.62
C ASP A 164 -8.02 -27.01 0.90
N PHE A 165 -7.18 -27.85 0.26
CA PHE A 165 -5.96 -27.41 -0.42
C PHE A 165 -6.23 -26.42 -1.56
N LYS A 166 -7.36 -26.56 -2.27
CA LYS A 166 -7.75 -25.61 -3.33
C LYS A 166 -7.91 -24.22 -2.75
N SER A 167 -8.65 -24.11 -1.66
CA SER A 167 -8.85 -22.85 -0.95
C SER A 167 -7.56 -22.30 -0.34
N VAL A 168 -6.64 -23.18 0.10
CA VAL A 168 -5.30 -22.76 0.53
C VAL A 168 -4.49 -22.18 -0.63
N VAL A 169 -4.34 -22.87 -1.74
CA VAL A 169 -3.55 -22.43 -2.91
C VAL A 169 -4.10 -21.12 -3.46
N PHE A 170 -5.41 -21.03 -3.70
CA PHE A 170 -6.05 -19.84 -4.27
C PHE A 170 -6.32 -18.73 -3.26
N LYS A 171 -5.91 -18.89 -1.99
CA LYS A 171 -6.08 -17.91 -0.92
C LYS A 171 -7.55 -17.52 -0.71
N ASP A 172 -8.47 -18.47 -0.87
CA ASP A 172 -9.89 -18.21 -0.61
C ASP A 172 -10.09 -17.99 0.89
N THR A 173 -10.22 -16.72 1.25
CA THR A 173 -10.38 -16.31 2.63
C THR A 173 -11.75 -16.66 3.19
N LYS A 174 -12.79 -16.86 2.36
CA LYS A 174 -14.15 -17.10 2.85
C LYS A 174 -14.24 -18.36 3.71
N ARG A 175 -13.49 -19.41 3.34
CA ARG A 175 -13.47 -20.70 4.04
C ARG A 175 -12.50 -20.76 5.22
N PHE A 176 -11.54 -19.82 5.29
CA PHE A 176 -10.49 -19.81 6.32
C PHE A 176 -10.33 -18.47 7.04
N LYS A 177 -11.38 -17.62 7.09
CA LYS A 177 -11.29 -16.19 7.48
C LYS A 177 -10.53 -15.91 8.79
N LYS A 178 -10.39 -16.90 9.68
CA LYS A 178 -9.73 -16.77 10.98
C LYS A 178 -8.50 -17.65 11.19
N SER A 179 -8.15 -18.54 10.25
CA SER A 179 -7.04 -19.48 10.43
C SER A 179 -5.77 -19.02 9.72
N TYR A 180 -4.65 -19.01 10.45
CA TYR A 180 -3.32 -18.80 9.87
C TYR A 180 -2.77 -20.04 9.14
N THR A 181 -3.40 -21.20 9.29
CA THR A 181 -2.94 -22.50 8.76
C THR A 181 -2.71 -22.50 7.26
N GLY A 182 -3.59 -21.85 6.48
CA GLY A 182 -3.37 -21.71 5.04
C GLY A 182 -2.13 -20.86 4.70
N ILE A 183 -1.84 -19.82 5.50
CA ILE A 183 -0.64 -18.99 5.34
C ILE A 183 0.62 -19.79 5.74
N GLU A 184 0.54 -20.56 6.80
CA GLU A 184 1.60 -21.42 7.33
C GLU A 184 1.95 -22.51 6.31
N LEU A 185 0.96 -23.24 5.78
CA LEU A 185 1.20 -24.31 4.81
C LEU A 185 1.84 -23.79 3.51
N ARG A 186 1.35 -22.65 3.00
CA ARG A 186 1.98 -21.96 1.86
C ARG A 186 3.38 -21.42 2.19
N TYR A 187 3.67 -21.14 3.45
CA TYR A 187 5.02 -20.78 3.86
C TYR A 187 5.92 -22.01 3.78
N VAL A 188 5.49 -23.16 4.31
CA VAL A 188 6.23 -24.43 4.22
C VAL A 188 6.53 -24.78 2.76
N TYR A 189 5.52 -24.77 1.89
CA TYR A 189 5.70 -25.07 0.45
C TYR A 189 6.80 -24.23 -0.20
N ARG A 190 6.82 -22.91 0.06
CA ARG A 190 7.82 -22.00 -0.52
C ARG A 190 9.23 -22.15 0.04
N ASN A 191 9.38 -22.78 1.20
CA ASN A 191 10.66 -22.98 1.86
C ASN A 191 10.94 -24.47 2.03
N TRP A 192 10.39 -25.31 1.13
CA TRP A 192 10.38 -26.75 1.31
C TRP A 192 11.79 -27.34 1.37
N GLU A 193 12.71 -26.84 0.55
CA GLU A 193 14.10 -27.34 0.56
C GLU A 193 14.78 -27.22 1.92
N GLU A 194 14.51 -26.15 2.68
CA GLU A 194 15.06 -25.95 4.03
C GLU A 194 14.27 -26.67 5.12
N LEU A 195 13.02 -27.07 4.83
CA LEU A 195 12.07 -27.58 5.82
C LEU A 195 11.75 -29.08 5.66
N LYS A 196 12.16 -29.71 4.56
CA LYS A 196 11.79 -31.09 4.21
C LYS A 196 12.11 -32.12 5.30
N ASP A 197 13.25 -31.94 5.98
CA ASP A 197 13.68 -32.84 7.06
C ASP A 197 13.17 -32.40 8.44
N LYS A 198 12.46 -31.27 8.51
CA LYS A 198 11.95 -30.66 9.75
C LYS A 198 10.43 -30.83 9.89
N VAL A 199 9.71 -30.92 8.78
CA VAL A 199 8.25 -30.96 8.76
C VAL A 199 7.76 -32.37 8.45
N VAL A 200 6.95 -32.91 9.35
CA VAL A 200 6.21 -34.16 9.20
C VAL A 200 4.75 -33.84 8.98
N PHE A 201 4.18 -34.32 7.87
CA PHE A 201 2.75 -34.13 7.58
C PHE A 201 1.93 -35.25 8.19
N ILE A 202 0.84 -34.89 8.87
CA ILE A 202 -0.04 -35.83 9.55
C ILE A 202 -1.44 -35.72 8.94
N LYS A 203 -2.02 -36.86 8.56
CA LYS A 203 -3.42 -36.95 8.12
C LYS A 203 -4.03 -38.19 8.73
N GLN A 204 -5.21 -38.06 9.36
CA GLN A 204 -5.87 -39.16 10.07
C GLN A 204 -4.93 -39.89 11.05
N LYS A 205 -4.12 -39.11 11.80
CA LYS A 205 -3.10 -39.59 12.76
C LYS A 205 -1.93 -40.37 12.16
N LYS A 206 -1.82 -40.49 10.83
CA LYS A 206 -0.70 -41.15 10.16
C LYS A 206 0.20 -40.13 9.48
N GLN A 207 1.49 -40.42 9.43
CA GLN A 207 2.42 -39.68 8.61
C GLN A 207 2.07 -39.87 7.13
N VAL A 208 2.07 -38.80 6.36
CA VAL A 208 1.83 -38.80 4.93
C VAL A 208 2.88 -37.98 4.21
N GLU A 209 2.96 -38.17 2.89
CA GLU A 209 3.78 -37.31 2.04
C GLU A 209 3.29 -35.86 2.04
N ALA A 210 4.17 -34.95 1.59
CA ALA A 210 3.83 -33.56 1.46
C ALA A 210 2.68 -33.33 0.45
N PRO A 211 1.79 -32.34 0.69
CA PRO A 211 0.63 -32.09 -0.17
C PRO A 211 0.95 -31.88 -1.66
N TRP A 212 2.08 -31.26 -1.99
CA TRP A 212 2.52 -31.04 -3.38
C TRP A 212 3.11 -32.28 -4.05
N LYS A 213 3.46 -33.34 -3.31
CA LYS A 213 3.75 -34.64 -3.92
C LYS A 213 2.47 -35.38 -4.31
N GLN A 214 1.41 -35.20 -3.53
CA GLN A 214 0.11 -35.80 -3.79
C GLN A 214 -0.66 -35.08 -4.91
N GLU A 215 -0.64 -33.74 -4.91
CA GLU A 215 -1.38 -32.91 -5.87
C GLU A 215 -0.48 -31.85 -6.55
N PRO A 216 0.58 -32.24 -7.29
CA PRO A 216 1.57 -31.31 -7.82
C PRO A 216 0.95 -30.21 -8.68
N LYS A 217 0.05 -30.57 -9.61
CA LYS A 217 -0.64 -29.61 -10.50
C LYS A 217 -1.40 -28.53 -9.73
N LEU A 218 -1.98 -28.86 -8.58
CA LEU A 218 -2.71 -27.88 -7.76
C LEU A 218 -1.74 -26.90 -7.10
N TRP A 219 -0.64 -27.41 -6.55
CA TRP A 219 0.35 -26.59 -5.85
C TRP A 219 1.19 -25.75 -6.80
N ASP A 220 1.46 -26.23 -8.01
CA ASP A 220 2.14 -25.45 -9.06
C ASP A 220 1.35 -24.22 -9.49
N ALA A 221 0.01 -24.24 -9.35
CA ALA A 221 -0.84 -23.08 -9.61
C ALA A 221 -0.70 -21.98 -8.53
N TYR A 222 -0.03 -22.25 -7.40
CA TYR A 222 0.16 -21.26 -6.36
C TYR A 222 1.22 -20.22 -6.76
N ILE A 223 0.78 -18.96 -6.92
CA ILE A 223 1.68 -17.83 -7.21
C ILE A 223 1.88 -16.97 -5.93
N PRO A 224 3.13 -16.87 -5.41
CA PRO A 224 3.43 -15.99 -4.28
C PRO A 224 3.24 -14.51 -4.64
N LYS A 225 2.83 -13.68 -3.67
CA LYS A 225 2.62 -12.24 -3.88
C LYS A 225 3.85 -11.50 -4.43
N SER A 226 5.06 -11.89 -4.03
CA SER A 226 6.30 -11.30 -4.54
C SER A 226 6.49 -11.53 -6.04
N HIS A 227 6.01 -12.66 -6.57
CA HIS A 227 6.03 -12.95 -8.01
C HIS A 227 4.95 -12.17 -8.74
N GLN A 228 3.78 -11.97 -8.12
CA GLN A 228 2.71 -11.12 -8.67
C GLN A 228 3.19 -9.67 -8.81
N GLN A 229 3.79 -9.10 -7.77
CA GLN A 229 4.34 -7.73 -7.80
C GLN A 229 5.46 -7.55 -8.83
N LYS A 230 6.34 -8.55 -8.99
CA LYS A 230 7.35 -8.53 -10.05
C LYS A 230 6.71 -8.55 -11.45
N LYS A 231 5.70 -9.40 -11.67
CA LYS A 231 4.95 -9.44 -12.94
C LYS A 231 4.25 -8.12 -13.23
N GLU A 232 3.56 -7.55 -12.24
CA GLU A 232 2.89 -6.25 -12.35
C GLU A 232 3.89 -5.12 -12.64
N CYS A 233 5.04 -5.10 -11.97
CA CYS A 233 6.11 -4.14 -12.23
C CYS A 233 6.72 -4.29 -13.65
N MET A 234 6.90 -5.53 -14.13
CA MET A 234 7.38 -5.78 -15.49
C MET A 234 6.37 -5.33 -16.55
N LEU A 235 5.08 -5.64 -16.37
CA LEU A 235 3.99 -5.20 -17.25
C LEU A 235 3.86 -3.67 -17.27
N GLN A 236 4.05 -3.02 -16.12
CA GLN A 236 3.99 -1.57 -16.01
C GLN A 236 5.17 -0.90 -16.74
N LYS A 237 6.39 -1.43 -16.61
CA LYS A 237 7.56 -0.96 -17.37
C LYS A 237 7.36 -1.11 -18.88
N GLU A 238 6.74 -2.19 -19.33
CA GLU A 238 6.45 -2.39 -20.77
C GLU A 238 5.43 -1.37 -21.29
N ASN A 239 4.37 -1.10 -20.52
CA ASN A 239 3.36 -0.10 -20.87
C ASN A 239 3.91 1.34 -20.83
N ASP A 240 4.75 1.66 -19.84
CA ASP A 240 5.40 2.97 -19.74
C ASP A 240 6.37 3.20 -20.91
N SER A 241 7.10 2.16 -21.33
CA SER A 241 7.98 2.23 -22.51
C SER A 241 7.21 2.46 -23.81
N LYS A 242 6.07 1.77 -24.01
CA LYS A 242 5.16 1.99 -25.16
C LYS A 242 4.55 3.40 -25.16
N ARG A 243 4.24 3.93 -23.97
CA ARG A 243 3.67 5.28 -23.81
C ARG A 243 4.70 6.37 -24.09
N LEU A 244 5.94 6.18 -23.62
CA LEU A 244 7.06 7.09 -23.89
C LEU A 244 7.36 7.15 -25.39
N CYS A 245 7.40 5.99 -26.06
CA CYS A 245 7.58 5.89 -27.51
C CYS A 245 6.48 6.68 -28.26
N SER A 246 5.22 6.47 -27.90
CA SER A 246 4.08 7.18 -28.51
C SER A 246 4.12 8.70 -28.28
N GLN A 247 4.58 9.14 -27.11
CA GLN A 247 4.68 10.56 -26.76
C GLN A 247 5.82 11.26 -27.49
N VAL A 248 6.94 10.58 -27.72
CA VAL A 248 8.05 11.06 -28.56
C VAL A 248 7.55 11.29 -30.00
N PHE A 249 6.84 10.32 -30.59
CA PHE A 249 6.25 10.47 -31.92
C PHE A 249 5.26 11.64 -32.02
N PHE A 250 4.44 11.86 -30.99
CA PHE A 250 3.48 12.97 -30.98
C PHE A 250 4.18 14.34 -30.88
N ASN A 251 5.24 14.43 -30.07
CA ASN A 251 6.01 15.67 -29.89
C ASN A 251 6.79 16.05 -31.15
N GLU A 252 7.35 15.09 -31.89
CA GLU A 252 7.96 15.35 -33.20
C GLU A 252 6.95 15.92 -34.20
N LYS A 253 5.73 15.36 -34.22
CA LYS A 253 4.66 15.82 -35.11
C LYS A 253 4.23 17.25 -34.77
N ILE A 254 4.11 17.61 -33.49
CA ILE A 254 3.83 18.99 -33.05
C ILE A 254 4.98 19.93 -33.40
N GLY A 255 6.22 19.52 -33.21
CA GLY A 255 7.40 20.31 -33.57
C GLY A 255 7.41 20.69 -35.04
N ASN A 256 7.07 19.76 -35.92
CA ASN A 256 6.98 19.99 -37.36
C ASN A 256 5.83 20.95 -37.75
N VAL A 257 4.68 20.86 -37.07
CA VAL A 257 3.56 21.79 -37.28
C VAL A 257 3.91 23.21 -36.84
N LYS A 258 4.56 23.38 -35.68
CA LYS A 258 4.98 24.70 -35.17
C LYS A 258 5.99 25.39 -36.11
N LYS A 259 6.95 24.64 -36.66
CA LYS A 259 7.89 25.16 -37.67
C LYS A 259 7.16 25.68 -38.92
N LYS A 260 6.14 24.95 -39.39
CA LYS A 260 5.34 25.35 -40.56
C LYS A 260 4.55 26.64 -40.31
N ILE A 261 3.97 26.79 -39.12
CA ILE A 261 3.24 28.01 -38.73
C ILE A 261 4.17 29.23 -38.63
N SER A 262 5.35 29.09 -38.01
CA SER A 262 6.29 30.20 -37.85
C SER A 262 6.79 30.72 -39.21
N HIS A 263 7.05 29.80 -40.14
CA HIS A 263 7.43 30.14 -41.51
C HIS A 263 6.33 30.94 -42.24
N ASN A 264 5.06 30.55 -42.07
CA ASN A 264 3.93 31.27 -42.67
C ASN A 264 3.71 32.66 -42.05
N LEU A 265 3.90 32.81 -40.73
CA LEU A 265 3.80 34.12 -40.05
C LEU A 265 4.89 35.09 -40.51
N ARG A 266 6.14 34.60 -40.68
CA ARG A 266 7.23 35.42 -41.25
C ARG A 266 6.93 35.90 -42.66
N LYS A 267 6.36 35.05 -43.52
CA LYS A 267 5.90 35.46 -44.86
C LYS A 267 4.82 36.54 -44.80
N LYS A 268 3.84 36.40 -43.90
CA LYS A 268 2.75 37.37 -43.74
C LYS A 268 3.24 38.73 -43.22
N SER A 269 4.20 38.74 -42.30
CA SER A 269 4.81 39.97 -41.78
C SER A 269 5.54 40.77 -42.87
N LYS A 270 6.33 40.10 -43.71
CA LYS A 270 7.03 40.74 -44.83
C LYS A 270 6.06 41.38 -45.83
N ASN A 271 4.94 40.70 -46.12
CA ASN A 271 3.92 41.27 -47.01
C ASN A 271 3.26 42.52 -46.40
N LEU A 272 3.03 42.55 -45.08
CA LEU A 272 2.44 43.71 -44.41
C LEU A 272 3.38 44.92 -44.38
N GLU A 273 4.68 44.68 -44.21
CA GLU A 273 5.72 45.71 -44.26
C GLU A 273 5.81 46.35 -45.64
N ASN A 274 5.78 45.52 -46.70
CA ASN A 274 5.73 46.01 -48.09
C ASN A 274 4.48 46.86 -48.35
N GLN A 275 3.31 46.44 -47.82
CA GLN A 275 2.07 47.20 -47.97
C GLN A 275 2.14 48.58 -47.29
N LYS A 276 2.76 48.66 -46.10
CA LYS A 276 2.92 49.93 -45.37
C LYS A 276 3.84 50.90 -46.11
N MET A 277 4.92 50.40 -46.72
CA MET A 277 5.84 51.23 -47.51
C MET A 277 5.16 51.81 -48.76
N ILE A 278 4.30 51.04 -49.43
CA ILE A 278 3.50 51.51 -50.57
C ILE A 278 2.56 52.65 -50.13
N ASN A 279 1.89 52.49 -48.98
CA ASN A 279 0.93 53.48 -48.51
C ASN A 279 1.59 54.78 -48.03
N SER A 280 2.81 54.75 -47.48
CA SER A 280 3.53 55.97 -47.06
C SER A 280 3.95 56.83 -48.25
N LEU A 281 4.41 56.21 -49.34
CA LEU A 281 4.77 56.93 -50.57
C LEU A 281 3.55 57.65 -51.19
N SER A 282 2.36 57.03 -51.10
CA SER A 282 1.12 57.64 -51.59
C SER A 282 0.70 58.88 -50.80
N MET A 283 1.00 58.96 -49.50
CA MET A 283 0.61 60.07 -48.62
C MET A 283 1.56 61.27 -48.71
N GLU A 284 2.84 61.04 -49.01
CA GLU A 284 3.81 62.12 -49.25
C GLU A 284 3.50 62.88 -50.55
N GLY A 285 3.01 62.18 -51.58
CA GLY A 285 2.54 62.81 -52.82
C GLY A 285 1.38 63.78 -52.60
N LEU A 286 0.45 63.48 -51.69
CA LEU A 286 -0.70 64.34 -51.40
C LEU A 286 -0.33 65.59 -50.60
N LYS A 287 0.59 65.48 -49.63
CA LYS A 287 1.05 66.60 -48.79
C LYS A 287 1.89 67.64 -49.54
N ALA A 288 2.51 67.26 -50.65
CA ALA A 288 3.17 68.21 -51.53
C ALA A 288 2.16 69.14 -52.24
N SER A 289 0.96 68.64 -52.57
CA SER A 289 -0.08 69.43 -53.24
C SER A 289 -0.81 70.42 -52.32
N GLU A 290 -0.94 70.11 -51.02
CA GLU A 290 -1.60 71.02 -50.06
C GLU A 290 -0.77 72.25 -49.68
N LYS A 291 0.57 72.18 -49.76
CA LYS A 291 1.45 73.30 -49.41
C LYS A 291 1.45 74.44 -50.44
N GLU A 292 1.02 74.21 -51.67
CA GLU A 292 0.89 75.28 -52.67
C GLU A 292 -0.37 76.13 -52.48
N MET A 293 -1.33 75.71 -51.64
CA MET A 293 -2.64 76.37 -51.54
C MET A 293 -2.78 77.37 -50.37
N ILE A 294 -1.80 77.47 -49.46
CA ILE A 294 -1.85 78.30 -48.22
C ILE A 294 -0.99 79.57 -48.30
N THR A 295 -0.73 80.10 -49.50
CA THR A 295 -0.12 81.41 -49.71
C THR A 295 -1.12 82.38 -50.33
N THR A 296 -2.23 82.68 -49.66
CA THR A 296 -2.96 83.93 -49.90
C THR A 296 -3.99 84.23 -48.80
N LYS A 297 -3.87 85.45 -48.25
CA LYS A 297 -4.91 86.28 -47.62
C LYS A 297 -5.23 86.08 -46.13
N ASN A 298 -4.61 86.94 -45.33
CA ASN A 298 -5.24 87.62 -44.19
C ASN A 298 -5.80 88.97 -44.69
N ASP A 299 -7.10 89.24 -44.54
CA ASP A 299 -7.59 90.57 -44.12
C ASP A 299 -9.08 90.56 -43.70
N THR A 300 -9.35 91.34 -42.63
CA THR A 300 -10.64 91.92 -42.17
C THR A 300 -11.81 91.07 -41.63
N THR A 301 -11.91 91.09 -40.28
CA THR A 301 -13.02 91.55 -39.40
C THR A 301 -14.51 91.13 -39.57
N VAL A 302 -15.03 90.62 -38.43
CA VAL A 302 -16.37 90.83 -37.80
C VAL A 302 -17.63 90.35 -38.57
N LYS A 303 -18.27 89.27 -38.07
CA LYS A 303 -19.68 89.26 -37.60
C LYS A 303 -20.11 87.87 -37.13
N GLU A 304 -20.66 87.83 -35.92
CA GLU A 304 -21.43 86.71 -35.41
C GLU A 304 -22.55 86.31 -36.38
N LYS A 305 -22.63 85.03 -36.73
CA LYS A 305 -23.90 84.40 -37.09
C LYS A 305 -23.86 82.90 -36.80
N ARG A 306 -24.84 82.54 -35.96
CA ARG A 306 -25.31 81.22 -35.58
C ARG A 306 -25.43 80.22 -36.74
N ARG A 307 -25.39 78.95 -36.30
CA ARG A 307 -25.89 77.70 -36.91
C ARG A 307 -24.99 77.11 -37.99
N PHE A 308 -24.50 75.90 -37.75
CA PHE A 308 -25.02 74.76 -38.50
C PHE A 308 -24.98 73.48 -37.67
N VAL A 309 -26.13 72.82 -37.72
CA VAL A 309 -26.50 71.57 -37.08
C VAL A 309 -26.33 70.47 -38.14
N ASN A 310 -25.83 69.31 -37.70
CA ASN A 310 -25.97 67.96 -38.26
C ASN A 310 -25.61 67.71 -39.73
N LEU A 311 -24.74 66.72 -39.94
CA LEU A 311 -24.75 65.66 -40.96
C LEU A 311 -23.37 64.97 -40.84
N VAL A 312 -23.11 63.65 -40.86
CA VAL A 312 -23.73 62.39 -41.30
C VAL A 312 -22.89 61.32 -40.57
N LYS A 313 -23.43 60.35 -39.81
CA LYS A 313 -24.04 59.06 -40.23
C LYS A 313 -23.12 58.15 -41.07
N PHE A 314 -23.26 56.84 -40.85
CA PHE A 314 -22.88 55.73 -41.75
C PHE A 314 -21.37 55.43 -41.86
N THR A 315 -20.86 54.20 -41.72
CA THR A 315 -21.42 52.84 -41.92
C THR A 315 -20.60 51.78 -41.18
N ARG A 316 -21.33 50.78 -40.63
CA ARG A 316 -21.21 49.30 -40.83
C ARG A 316 -19.83 48.63 -40.93
N ASN A 317 -19.64 47.35 -40.67
CA ASN A 317 -20.31 46.19 -40.04
C ASN A 317 -19.44 45.01 -40.52
N ASP A 318 -19.57 43.86 -39.86
CA ASP A 318 -19.06 42.53 -40.25
C ASP A 318 -17.57 42.29 -39.90
N SER A 319 -17.16 41.19 -39.27
CA SER A 319 -17.65 39.80 -39.42
C SER A 319 -17.25 38.86 -38.27
N TYR A 320 -18.24 38.11 -37.77
CA TYR A 320 -18.30 36.64 -37.59
C TYR A 320 -17.13 35.75 -37.08
N HIS A 321 -17.50 34.98 -36.03
CA HIS A 321 -17.33 33.53 -35.76
C HIS A 321 -15.97 32.80 -35.78
N VAL A 322 -15.58 32.29 -34.60
CA VAL A 322 -15.21 30.87 -34.30
C VAL A 322 -15.62 30.57 -32.83
N ALA A 323 -16.76 29.90 -32.58
CA ALA A 323 -16.92 28.50 -32.11
C ALA A 323 -16.16 28.14 -30.80
N HIS A 324 -16.85 27.92 -29.67
CA HIS A 324 -17.42 26.65 -29.17
C HIS A 324 -16.40 25.62 -28.63
N VAL A 325 -16.83 24.94 -27.56
CA VAL A 325 -16.25 23.76 -26.88
C VAL A 325 -15.30 24.02 -25.69
N ALA A 326 -15.91 24.39 -24.55
CA ALA A 326 -15.34 24.14 -23.21
C ALA A 326 -16.45 23.73 -22.24
N LYS A 327 -17.08 22.57 -22.49
CA LYS A 327 -17.94 21.85 -21.54
C LYS A 327 -17.82 20.34 -21.80
N SER A 328 -16.84 19.69 -21.20
CA SER A 328 -16.84 18.23 -20.93
C SER A 328 -15.56 17.82 -20.19
N SER A 329 -15.53 17.99 -18.87
CA SER A 329 -14.58 17.24 -18.02
C SER A 329 -15.00 17.10 -16.54
N GLU A 330 -16.15 17.62 -16.11
CA GLU A 330 -16.55 17.63 -14.69
C GLU A 330 -17.66 16.64 -14.28
N LYS A 331 -18.02 15.68 -15.15
CA LYS A 331 -19.16 14.78 -14.90
C LYS A 331 -18.82 13.27 -14.78
N LEU A 332 -17.64 12.92 -14.26
CA LEU A 332 -17.21 11.53 -14.06
C LEU A 332 -16.53 11.24 -12.70
N LYS A 333 -16.89 11.98 -11.64
CA LYS A 333 -16.37 11.74 -10.27
C LYS A 333 -17.44 11.53 -9.18
N LYS A 334 -18.71 11.34 -9.54
CA LYS A 334 -19.79 11.06 -8.57
C LYS A 334 -20.57 9.81 -8.95
N GLU A 335 -19.90 8.66 -8.89
CA GLU A 335 -20.54 7.33 -8.90
C GLU A 335 -19.51 6.29 -8.49
N LYS A 336 -19.18 6.23 -7.18
CA LYS A 336 -18.50 5.11 -6.52
C LYS A 336 -18.38 5.32 -5.00
N VAL A 337 -19.46 5.68 -4.33
CA VAL A 337 -19.58 5.53 -2.87
C VAL A 337 -21.04 5.20 -2.54
N SER A 338 -21.41 3.93 -2.73
CA SER A 338 -22.64 3.36 -2.17
C SER A 338 -22.49 1.85 -2.12
N CYS A 339 -22.08 1.35 -0.96
CA CYS A 339 -22.32 0.01 -0.43
C CYS A 339 -21.45 -0.15 0.80
N PHE A 340 -22.00 0.05 2.01
CA PHE A 340 -21.67 -0.67 3.25
C PHE A 340 -22.39 0.01 4.41
N SER A 341 -23.65 -0.38 4.64
CA SER A 341 -24.23 -0.38 5.98
C SER A 341 -25.45 -1.32 5.99
N LEU A 342 -25.71 -1.91 7.16
CA LEU A 342 -26.82 -2.82 7.54
C LEU A 342 -26.53 -4.33 7.44
N ALA A 343 -26.21 -4.90 8.60
CA ALA A 343 -26.86 -6.10 9.13
C ALA A 343 -26.57 -6.22 10.64
N SER A 344 -27.52 -5.74 11.43
CA SER A 344 -27.84 -6.18 12.80
C SER A 344 -28.66 -7.49 12.76
N TYR A 345 -28.95 -8.06 13.94
CA TYR A 345 -29.59 -9.36 14.28
C TYR A 345 -28.60 -10.47 14.64
N SER A 346 -28.82 -11.31 15.66
CA SER A 346 -29.65 -11.30 16.88
C SER A 346 -29.09 -12.43 17.75
N ARG A 347 -29.23 -12.32 19.06
CA ARG A 347 -29.03 -13.45 19.98
C ARG A 347 -30.25 -14.35 19.90
N ASP A 348 -30.00 -15.64 19.83
CA ASP A 348 -30.64 -16.72 20.60
C ASP A 348 -29.64 -17.88 20.69
#